data_AF-A0A317UCD8-F1
#
_entry.id   AF-A0A317UCD8-F1
#
_cell.length_a   1.000
_cell.length_b   1.000
_cell.length_c   1.000
_cell.angle_alpha   90.00
_cell.angle_beta   90.00
_cell.angle_gamma   90.00
#
_symmetry.space_group_name_H-M   'P 1'
#
loop_
_entity.id
_entity.type
_entity.pdbx_description
1 polymer ?
#
loop_
_entity_poly.entity_id
_entity_poly.type
_entity_poly.pdbx_seq_one_letter_code
_entity_poly.pdbx_strand_id
1 'polypeptide(L)'
;MKKRYVNLILAMASASVLVLGSVPAMAKTDETKTESGEEAEASEDKDTDAAKADTLEDGVYTAEFDTDSSMFHVNEANDNKGELTVKDGKMTIHVSLVSKKIVNLFAGTAEDAQKDGAEIIEPTTDTVKYSDGYTEEVYGFDIPVPAIGEEFNVAILGEKGKWYDHKVSVKNPVKTSDDKKSEGKKPEELKLEDGTYETDVTLTGGTGRASVESPAKVEIKDKEATATIIWSSPNYDYMIVDGEKYEPVNKDGNSTFEIPVTVFDAEMEVTADTVAMSTPHEIEYTLNFDSSSMKKEEK
;
A
#
# COMPACT_ATOMS: atom_id res chain seq x y z
N MET A 1 -36.60 -5.23 30.15
CA MET A 1 -36.92 -4.03 30.94
C MET A 1 -36.00 -2.90 30.50
N LYS A 2 -36.55 -1.88 29.84
CA LYS A 2 -35.82 -0.71 29.34
C LYS A 2 -35.45 0.20 30.52
N LYS A 3 -34.17 0.56 30.68
CA LYS A 3 -33.76 1.66 31.58
C LYS A 3 -33.29 2.83 30.74
N ARG A 4 -34.08 3.90 30.83
CA ARG A 4 -33.84 5.25 30.32
C ARG A 4 -33.16 6.05 31.43
N TYR A 5 -32.08 6.77 31.11
CA TYR A 5 -31.54 7.88 31.90
C TYR A 5 -31.13 8.94 30.86
N VAL A 6 -32.00 9.91 30.56
CA VAL A 6 -32.15 11.24 31.19
C VAL A 6 -30.94 12.12 30.95
N ASN A 7 -31.08 12.97 29.93
CA ASN A 7 -30.26 14.16 29.64
C ASN A 7 -30.29 15.13 30.83
N LEU A 8 -29.13 15.66 31.21
CA LEU A 8 -29.01 16.85 32.03
C LEU A 8 -28.22 17.91 31.25
N ILE A 9 -28.95 18.93 30.79
CA ILE A 9 -28.42 20.15 30.18
C ILE A 9 -27.95 21.05 31.32
N LEU A 10 -26.70 21.50 31.30
CA LEU A 10 -26.23 22.61 32.13
C LEU A 10 -25.60 23.69 31.25
N ALA A 11 -26.36 24.76 31.05
CA ALA A 11 -25.88 26.01 30.50
C ALA A 11 -25.24 26.85 31.62
N MET A 12 -24.05 27.38 31.38
CA MET A 12 -23.55 28.58 32.06
C MET A 12 -22.94 29.53 31.04
N ALA A 13 -23.56 30.70 30.95
CA ALA A 13 -23.04 31.88 30.27
C ALA A 13 -22.40 32.81 31.31
N SER A 14 -21.26 33.42 30.98
CA SER A 14 -20.91 34.78 31.47
C SER A 14 -19.65 35.36 30.82
N ALA A 15 -19.88 36.43 30.04
CA ALA A 15 -19.23 37.76 30.08
C ALA A 15 -17.70 37.94 29.87
N SER A 16 -17.37 38.38 28.65
CA SER A 16 -16.62 39.59 28.23
C SER A 16 -15.65 40.32 29.18
N VAL A 17 -14.42 40.62 28.69
CA VAL A 17 -13.75 41.94 28.82
C VAL A 17 -12.95 42.26 27.54
N LEU A 18 -13.25 43.40 26.92
CA LEU A 18 -12.43 44.14 25.94
C LEU A 18 -11.64 45.22 26.69
N VAL A 19 -10.35 45.42 26.37
CA VAL A 19 -9.67 46.72 26.51
C VAL A 19 -8.72 46.96 25.33
N LEU A 20 -8.90 48.11 24.69
CA LEU A 20 -8.11 48.76 23.64
C LEU A 20 -7.01 49.67 24.23
N GLY A 21 -5.97 49.93 23.43
CA GLY A 21 -5.14 51.16 23.49
C GLY A 21 -3.64 50.86 23.35
N SER A 22 -2.92 51.17 22.26
CA SER A 22 -2.57 52.47 21.62
C SER A 22 -1.02 52.65 21.65
N VAL A 23 -0.42 52.72 20.46
CA VAL A 23 0.97 53.13 20.09
C VAL A 23 1.21 54.64 20.37
N PRO A 24 2.35 55.34 20.04
CA PRO A 24 3.59 55.01 19.28
C PRO A 24 4.90 55.66 19.83
N ALA A 25 6.08 55.42 19.19
CA ALA A 25 7.15 56.44 19.07
C ALA A 25 8.25 56.07 18.04
N MET A 26 8.49 57.00 17.11
CA MET A 26 9.53 57.05 16.06
C MET A 26 10.95 57.30 16.61
N ALA A 27 11.97 56.82 15.90
CA ALA A 27 13.13 57.63 15.51
C ALA A 27 13.82 57.02 14.27
N LYS A 28 14.12 57.87 13.29
CA LYS A 28 14.72 57.58 11.97
C LYS A 28 15.98 58.44 11.85
N THR A 29 17.12 57.85 11.48
CA THR A 29 18.15 58.42 10.55
C THR A 29 19.36 57.49 10.40
N ASP A 30 19.56 56.98 9.17
CA ASP A 30 20.79 56.88 8.34
C ASP A 30 22.10 57.44 8.91
N GLU A 31 23.32 56.96 8.57
CA GLU A 31 23.83 56.14 7.47
C GLU A 31 25.26 55.69 7.87
N THR A 32 25.72 54.48 7.49
CA THR A 32 27.01 54.22 6.78
C THR A 32 27.22 52.72 6.60
N LYS A 33 27.28 52.37 5.31
CA LYS A 33 27.60 51.14 4.58
C LYS A 33 28.89 50.42 5.02
N THR A 34 28.92 49.07 4.96
CA THR A 34 29.77 48.26 4.02
C THR A 34 29.60 46.73 4.26
N GLU A 35 29.22 46.05 3.16
CA GLU A 35 29.39 44.64 2.73
C GLU A 35 29.10 43.45 3.66
N SER A 36 28.18 42.58 3.24
CA SER A 36 28.52 41.29 2.61
C SER A 36 27.25 40.49 2.28
N GLY A 37 27.24 39.77 1.15
CA GLY A 37 26.37 38.61 0.96
C GLY A 37 25.38 38.65 -0.21
N GLU A 38 25.88 38.33 -1.40
CA GLU A 38 25.28 37.40 -2.38
C GLU A 38 23.84 37.64 -2.87
N GLU A 39 23.74 38.18 -4.10
CA GLU A 39 22.57 38.06 -4.97
C GLU A 39 22.89 37.15 -6.16
N ALA A 40 21.90 36.29 -6.45
CA ALA A 40 21.44 35.85 -7.76
C ALA A 40 22.35 34.93 -8.59
N GLU A 41 22.00 33.64 -8.57
CA GLU A 41 21.92 32.84 -9.79
C GLU A 41 20.50 32.29 -9.87
N ALA A 42 19.77 32.80 -10.86
CA ALA A 42 18.45 32.32 -11.24
C ALA A 42 18.65 31.01 -12.04
N SER A 43 18.29 29.88 -11.43
CA SER A 43 17.98 28.67 -12.18
C SER A 43 16.47 28.57 -12.30
N GLU A 44 15.96 28.94 -13.48
CA GLU A 44 14.66 28.51 -13.96
C GLU A 44 14.70 26.98 -14.15
N ASP A 45 14.43 26.23 -13.09
CA ASP A 45 13.94 24.87 -13.24
C ASP A 45 12.43 24.96 -13.51
N LYS A 46 12.11 24.70 -14.77
CA LYS A 46 10.74 24.45 -15.22
C LYS A 46 10.26 23.16 -14.57
N ASP A 47 9.67 23.29 -13.40
CA ASP A 47 8.80 22.27 -12.84
C ASP A 47 7.45 22.35 -13.57
N THR A 48 7.41 21.75 -14.76
CA THR A 48 6.18 21.47 -15.46
C THR A 48 5.63 20.15 -14.97
N ASP A 49 4.86 20.17 -13.87
CA ASP A 49 3.66 19.35 -13.75
C ASP A 49 2.65 19.90 -12.72
N ALA A 50 2.36 21.20 -12.83
CA ALA A 50 1.21 21.81 -12.15
C ALA A 50 0.06 21.98 -13.15
N ALA A 51 -0.65 20.89 -13.45
CA ALA A 51 -2.10 20.88 -13.75
C ALA A 51 -2.57 19.51 -14.26
N LYS A 52 -2.99 18.63 -13.34
CA LYS A 52 -4.08 17.68 -13.62
C LYS A 52 -4.90 17.38 -12.37
N ALA A 53 -5.40 18.44 -11.74
CA ALA A 53 -6.61 18.33 -10.93
C ALA A 53 -7.80 18.26 -11.89
N ASP A 54 -8.23 17.04 -12.23
CA ASP A 54 -9.65 16.68 -12.35
C ASP A 54 -9.76 15.21 -12.78
N THR A 55 -10.27 14.41 -11.85
CA THR A 55 -10.68 13.00 -11.98
C THR A 55 -9.59 12.03 -12.43
N LEU A 56 -8.88 11.46 -11.45
CA LEU A 56 -8.24 10.15 -11.65
C LEU A 56 -9.32 9.17 -12.12
N GLU A 57 -8.97 8.32 -13.09
CA GLU A 57 -9.83 7.21 -13.48
C GLU A 57 -9.95 6.20 -12.35
N ASP A 58 -11.00 5.40 -12.36
CA ASP A 58 -11.11 4.28 -11.44
C ASP A 58 -9.90 3.33 -11.62
N GLY A 59 -9.33 2.90 -10.50
CA GLY A 59 -8.12 2.10 -10.46
C GLY A 59 -7.34 2.25 -9.17
N VAL A 60 -6.22 1.54 -9.11
CA VAL A 60 -5.28 1.57 -7.99
C VAL A 60 -4.04 2.36 -8.41
N TYR A 61 -3.48 3.10 -7.45
CA TYR A 61 -2.35 3.99 -7.64
C TYR A 61 -1.41 3.84 -6.44
N THR A 62 -0.12 3.99 -6.67
CA THR A 62 0.81 4.36 -5.58
C THR A 62 0.84 5.87 -5.48
N ALA A 63 0.72 6.42 -4.28
CA ALA A 63 0.74 7.86 -4.09
C ALA A 63 1.57 8.22 -2.86
N GLU A 64 2.24 9.37 -2.92
CA GLU A 64 2.99 9.91 -1.78
C GLU A 64 2.02 10.42 -0.72
N PHE A 65 2.30 10.11 0.56
CA PHE A 65 1.51 10.58 1.69
C PHE A 65 2.39 11.43 2.61
N ASP A 66 2.14 12.73 2.59
CA ASP A 66 2.84 13.69 3.45
C ASP A 66 2.02 14.03 4.68
N THR A 67 2.69 14.31 5.79
CA THR A 67 2.08 14.75 7.05
C THR A 67 2.97 15.77 7.78
N ASP A 68 2.36 16.61 8.61
CA ASP A 68 3.07 17.53 9.50
C ASP A 68 3.67 16.88 10.77
N SER A 69 3.48 15.56 10.93
CA SER A 69 3.85 14.83 12.15
C SER A 69 4.96 13.82 11.92
N SER A 70 6.04 13.92 12.70
CA SER A 70 7.06 12.87 12.74
C SER A 70 6.60 11.57 13.42
N MET A 71 5.40 11.56 14.03
CA MET A 71 4.85 10.36 14.70
C MET A 71 3.76 9.66 13.88
N PHE A 72 3.24 10.30 12.84
CA PHE A 72 2.13 9.79 12.03
C PHE A 72 2.54 9.80 10.56
N HIS A 73 3.47 8.92 10.21
CA HIS A 73 3.94 8.78 8.84
C HIS A 73 3.87 7.33 8.38
N VAL A 74 3.89 7.15 7.06
CA VAL A 74 3.96 5.85 6.41
C VAL A 74 5.26 5.15 6.81
N ASN A 75 5.20 3.83 6.92
CA ASN A 75 6.37 3.00 7.20
C ASN A 75 7.46 3.22 6.14
N GLU A 76 8.71 3.30 6.59
CA GLU A 76 9.87 3.51 5.72
C GLU A 76 10.06 2.40 4.68
N ALA A 77 9.61 1.18 4.98
CA ALA A 77 9.63 0.07 4.03
C ALA A 77 8.71 0.31 2.81
N ASN A 78 7.78 1.26 2.90
CA ASN A 78 6.85 1.62 1.83
C ASN A 78 7.24 2.93 1.12
N ASP A 79 8.47 3.43 1.29
CA ASP A 79 9.00 4.64 0.62
C ASP A 79 8.13 5.90 0.77
N ASN A 80 7.48 6.08 1.93
CA ASN A 80 6.50 7.14 2.20
C ASN A 80 5.27 7.14 1.28
N LYS A 81 4.94 6.01 0.67
CA LYS A 81 3.82 5.85 -0.26
C LYS A 81 2.73 4.97 0.30
N GLY A 82 1.50 5.37 0.02
CA GLY A 82 0.30 4.57 0.27
C GLY A 82 -0.30 4.04 -1.03
N GLU A 83 -1.25 3.11 -0.88
CA GLU A 83 -2.06 2.60 -1.98
C GLU A 83 -3.34 3.44 -2.08
N LEU A 84 -3.46 4.23 -3.13
CA LEU A 84 -4.62 5.05 -3.42
C LEU A 84 -5.58 4.30 -4.34
N THR A 85 -6.77 4.00 -3.83
CA THR A 85 -7.87 3.43 -4.60
C THR A 85 -8.85 4.53 -5.04
N VAL A 86 -9.15 4.56 -6.34
CA VAL A 86 -10.15 5.44 -6.94
C VAL A 86 -11.30 4.57 -7.46
N LYS A 87 -12.52 4.83 -6.98
CA LYS A 87 -13.72 4.12 -7.41
C LYS A 87 -14.94 5.03 -7.38
N ASP A 88 -15.67 5.12 -8.49
CA ASP A 88 -16.84 6.00 -8.63
C ASP A 88 -16.52 7.47 -8.25
N GLY A 89 -15.29 7.92 -8.54
CA GLY A 89 -14.80 9.25 -8.18
C GLY A 89 -14.53 9.48 -6.68
N LYS A 90 -14.65 8.44 -5.84
CA LYS A 90 -14.21 8.47 -4.44
C LYS A 90 -12.78 7.95 -4.34
N MET A 91 -11.97 8.65 -3.57
CA MET A 91 -10.56 8.33 -3.35
C MET A 91 -10.34 7.90 -1.91
N THR A 92 -9.60 6.81 -1.70
CA THR A 92 -9.21 6.33 -0.37
C THR A 92 -7.77 5.86 -0.44
N ILE A 93 -6.93 6.37 0.45
CA ILE A 93 -5.53 5.96 0.53
C ILE A 93 -5.34 5.04 1.73
N HIS A 94 -4.75 3.88 1.47
CA HIS A 94 -4.31 2.95 2.48
C HIS A 94 -2.86 3.26 2.87
N VAL A 95 -2.62 3.49 4.16
CA VAL A 95 -1.28 3.78 4.69
C VAL A 95 -0.92 2.87 5.85
N SER A 96 0.13 2.07 5.70
CA SER A 96 0.73 1.31 6.80
C SER A 96 1.68 2.19 7.59
N LEU A 97 1.49 2.26 8.91
CA LEU A 97 2.29 3.12 9.79
C LEU A 97 3.56 2.42 10.31
N VAL A 98 4.36 3.15 11.09
CA VAL A 98 5.55 2.60 11.78
C VAL A 98 5.26 1.90 13.11
N SER A 99 4.03 2.00 13.65
CA SER A 99 3.71 1.37 14.93
C SER A 99 2.20 1.23 15.16
N LYS A 100 1.84 0.40 16.15
CA LYS A 100 0.45 0.20 16.60
C LYS A 100 -0.05 1.25 17.63
N LYS A 101 0.67 2.38 17.81
CA LYS A 101 0.36 3.38 18.86
C LYS A 101 -0.77 4.34 18.49
N ILE A 102 -1.11 4.44 17.21
CA ILE A 102 -2.25 5.21 16.74
C ILE A 102 -3.40 4.23 16.63
N VAL A 103 -4.40 4.41 17.50
CA VAL A 103 -5.44 3.41 17.71
C VAL A 103 -6.59 3.58 16.75
N ASN A 104 -6.93 4.83 16.38
CA ASN A 104 -8.00 5.16 15.43
C ASN A 104 -7.66 6.48 14.71
N LEU A 105 -8.31 6.70 13.57
CA LEU A 105 -8.27 7.97 12.83
C LEU A 105 -9.67 8.56 12.64
N PHE A 106 -9.72 9.83 12.28
CA PHE A 106 -10.93 10.51 11.83
C PHE A 106 -10.58 11.48 10.70
N ALA A 107 -11.33 11.42 9.60
CA ALA A 107 -11.17 12.34 8.46
C ALA A 107 -11.81 13.70 8.79
N GLY A 108 -11.05 14.56 9.45
CA GLY A 108 -11.47 15.87 9.92
C GLY A 108 -10.69 16.30 11.15
N THR A 109 -11.32 17.10 12.02
CA THR A 109 -10.65 17.62 13.22
C THR A 109 -10.87 16.75 14.47
N ALA A 110 -10.00 16.88 15.45
CA ALA A 110 -10.06 16.23 16.76
C ALA A 110 -11.30 16.65 17.54
N GLU A 111 -11.81 17.87 17.31
CA GLU A 111 -13.08 18.32 17.88
C GLU A 111 -14.26 17.56 17.26
N ASP A 112 -14.25 17.38 15.93
CA ASP A 112 -15.31 16.67 15.20
C ASP A 112 -15.32 15.18 15.52
N ALA A 113 -14.15 14.58 15.71
CA ALA A 113 -14.00 13.17 16.10
C ALA A 113 -14.68 12.81 17.43
N GLN A 114 -14.94 13.81 18.29
CA GLN A 114 -15.59 13.62 19.59
C GLN A 114 -17.11 13.85 19.55
N LYS A 115 -17.67 14.24 18.40
CA LYS A 115 -19.11 14.50 18.24
C LYS A 115 -19.88 13.21 17.96
N ASP A 116 -21.15 13.17 18.38
CA ASP A 116 -22.03 12.04 18.09
C ASP A 116 -22.22 11.88 16.58
N GLY A 117 -21.98 10.67 16.07
CA GLY A 117 -22.08 10.34 14.64
C GLY A 117 -20.78 10.51 13.85
N ALA A 118 -19.66 10.80 14.51
CA ALA A 118 -18.34 10.75 13.87
C ALA A 118 -18.04 9.34 13.35
N GLU A 119 -17.71 9.23 12.06
CA GLU A 119 -17.28 7.99 11.43
C GLU A 119 -15.79 7.77 11.74
N ILE A 120 -15.53 7.00 12.80
CA ILE A 120 -14.18 6.65 13.22
C ILE A 120 -13.60 5.61 12.26
N ILE A 121 -12.38 5.85 11.80
CA ILE A 121 -11.62 4.93 10.96
C ILE A 121 -10.83 4.01 11.89
N GLU A 122 -11.20 2.73 11.88
CA GLU A 122 -10.53 1.68 12.64
C GLU A 122 -9.28 1.18 11.89
N PRO A 123 -8.25 0.69 12.61
CA PRO A 123 -7.02 0.22 11.99
C PRO A 123 -7.20 -1.15 11.33
N THR A 124 -6.48 -1.38 10.24
CA THR A 124 -6.13 -2.72 9.76
C THR A 124 -4.84 -3.19 10.41
N THR A 125 -4.56 -4.49 10.36
CA THR A 125 -3.24 -5.02 10.71
C THR A 125 -2.52 -5.40 9.43
N ASP A 126 -1.35 -4.78 9.23
CA ASP A 126 -0.54 -5.00 8.03
C ASP A 126 0.78 -5.63 8.44
N THR A 127 1.29 -6.55 7.62
CA THR A 127 2.65 -7.08 7.77
C THR A 127 3.57 -6.30 6.85
N VAL A 128 4.53 -5.59 7.43
CA VAL A 128 5.57 -4.87 6.69
C VAL A 128 6.84 -5.70 6.71
N LYS A 129 7.45 -5.89 5.53
CA LYS A 129 8.73 -6.56 5.36
C LYS A 129 9.83 -5.55 5.05
N TYR A 130 10.88 -5.58 5.87
CA TYR A 130 12.05 -4.72 5.72
C TYR A 130 13.10 -5.38 4.81
N SER A 131 14.03 -4.58 4.31
CA SER A 131 15.06 -5.02 3.36
C SER A 131 16.06 -6.03 3.95
N ASP A 132 16.17 -6.12 5.27
CA ASP A 132 16.96 -7.11 6.00
C ASP A 132 16.21 -8.45 6.23
N GLY A 133 14.98 -8.56 5.73
CA GLY A 133 14.12 -9.73 5.89
C GLY A 133 13.33 -9.76 7.20
N TYR A 134 13.49 -8.76 8.07
CA TYR A 134 12.65 -8.63 9.26
C TYR A 134 11.21 -8.29 8.85
N THR A 135 10.25 -8.83 9.59
CA THR A 135 8.82 -8.50 9.41
C THR A 135 8.24 -7.98 10.71
N GLU A 136 7.39 -6.97 10.60
CA GLU A 136 6.65 -6.41 11.73
C GLU A 136 5.18 -6.27 11.36
N GLU A 137 4.31 -6.57 12.32
CA GLU A 137 2.92 -6.17 12.20
C GLU A 137 2.76 -4.73 12.66
N VAL A 138 2.19 -3.89 11.81
CA VAL A 138 1.87 -2.49 12.09
C VAL A 138 0.38 -2.25 11.89
N TYR A 139 -0.09 -1.05 12.22
CA TYR A 139 -1.44 -0.65 11.86
C TYR A 139 -1.45 0.10 10.53
N GLY A 140 -2.42 -0.28 9.70
CA GLY A 140 -2.79 0.41 8.47
C GLY A 140 -4.10 1.16 8.64
N PHE A 141 -4.34 2.16 7.78
CA PHE A 141 -5.57 2.93 7.79
C PHE A 141 -6.02 3.30 6.38
N ASP A 142 -7.32 3.18 6.14
CA ASP A 142 -8.00 3.64 4.93
C ASP A 142 -8.53 5.07 5.15
N ILE A 143 -7.82 6.04 4.58
CA ILE A 143 -8.12 7.46 4.77
C ILE A 143 -8.84 8.01 3.53
N PRO A 144 -10.07 8.54 3.66
CA PRO A 144 -10.74 9.23 2.56
C PRO A 144 -9.94 10.45 2.10
N VAL A 145 -9.68 10.54 0.80
CA VAL A 145 -8.93 11.65 0.21
C VAL A 145 -9.90 12.59 -0.50
N PRO A 146 -10.06 13.85 -0.04
CA PRO A 146 -10.98 14.79 -0.66
C PRO A 146 -10.47 15.30 -2.03
N ALA A 147 -9.17 15.56 -2.14
CA ALA A 147 -8.53 16.05 -3.35
C ALA A 147 -7.03 15.68 -3.37
N ILE A 148 -6.49 15.44 -4.57
CA ILE A 148 -5.05 15.17 -4.77
C ILE A 148 -4.30 16.51 -4.82
N GLY A 149 -3.16 16.57 -4.13
CA GLY A 149 -2.30 17.75 -4.06
C GLY A 149 -2.74 18.80 -3.04
N GLU A 150 -3.90 18.64 -2.41
CA GLU A 150 -4.42 19.55 -1.38
C GLU A 150 -4.19 19.00 0.04
N GLU A 151 -3.92 19.89 0.98
CA GLU A 151 -3.86 19.54 2.40
C GLU A 151 -5.27 19.36 2.96
N PHE A 152 -5.47 18.32 3.77
CA PHE A 152 -6.69 18.10 4.52
C PHE A 152 -6.39 17.67 5.97
N ASN A 153 -7.40 17.82 6.84
CA ASN A 153 -7.26 17.49 8.25
C ASN A 153 -7.53 16.01 8.49
N VAL A 154 -6.66 15.38 9.27
CA VAL A 154 -6.87 14.06 9.85
C VAL A 154 -6.57 14.16 11.33
N ALA A 155 -7.51 13.69 12.15
CA ALA A 155 -7.30 13.57 13.58
C ALA A 155 -6.87 12.15 13.92
N ILE A 156 -5.86 12.02 14.79
CA ILE A 156 -5.35 10.72 15.24
C ILE A 156 -5.69 10.51 16.71
N LEU A 157 -6.09 9.29 17.08
CA LEU A 157 -6.31 8.88 18.47
C LEU A 157 -5.08 8.11 18.98
N GLY A 158 -4.34 8.71 19.91
CA GLY A 158 -3.26 8.01 20.58
C GLY A 158 -3.75 7.04 21.65
N GLU A 159 -2.90 6.10 22.10
CA GLU A 159 -3.20 5.09 23.13
C GLU A 159 -3.76 5.66 24.45
N LYS A 160 -3.47 6.93 24.75
CA LYS A 160 -3.96 7.63 25.94
C LYS A 160 -5.40 8.16 25.79
N GLY A 161 -6.08 7.85 24.68
CA GLY A 161 -7.45 8.29 24.43
C GLY A 161 -7.59 9.77 24.09
N LYS A 162 -6.51 10.42 23.64
CA LYS A 162 -6.51 11.83 23.22
C LYS A 162 -6.40 11.94 21.71
N TRP A 163 -7.25 12.79 21.13
CA TRP A 163 -7.22 13.17 19.72
C TRP A 163 -6.23 14.32 19.46
N TYR A 164 -5.55 14.25 18.32
CA TYR A 164 -4.60 15.25 17.85
C TYR A 164 -4.86 15.57 16.38
N ASP A 165 -4.91 16.86 16.04
CA ASP A 165 -5.06 17.32 14.67
C ASP A 165 -3.74 17.27 13.92
N HIS A 166 -3.80 16.77 12.69
CA HIS A 166 -2.70 16.74 11.75
C HIS A 166 -3.16 17.16 10.37
N LYS A 167 -2.25 17.83 9.64
CA LYS A 167 -2.42 18.08 8.22
C LYS A 167 -1.72 16.99 7.43
N VAL A 168 -2.41 16.50 6.41
CA VAL A 168 -1.89 15.51 5.48
C VAL A 168 -2.18 15.90 4.04
N SER A 169 -1.40 15.38 3.10
CA SER A 169 -1.67 15.55 1.67
C SER A 169 -1.26 14.32 0.89
N VAL A 170 -2.00 14.02 -0.19
CA VAL A 170 -1.70 12.92 -1.10
C VAL A 170 -1.24 13.50 -2.43
N LYS A 171 -0.06 13.09 -2.92
CA LYS A 171 0.57 13.65 -4.12
C LYS A 171 1.08 12.57 -5.06
N ASN A 172 1.38 12.98 -6.29
CA ASN A 172 2.07 12.17 -7.30
C ASN A 172 1.48 10.76 -7.49
N PRO A 173 0.16 10.61 -7.70
CA PRO A 173 -0.44 9.29 -7.93
C PRO A 173 0.10 8.69 -9.22
N VAL A 174 0.80 7.57 -9.09
CA VAL A 174 1.27 6.75 -10.20
C VAL A 174 0.37 5.54 -10.31
N LYS A 175 -0.35 5.43 -11.43
CA LYS A 175 -1.25 4.29 -11.66
C LYS A 175 -0.42 3.02 -11.55
N THR A 176 -0.79 2.16 -10.62
CA THR A 176 -0.27 0.80 -10.64
C THR A 176 -0.94 0.14 -11.84
N SER A 177 -0.15 -0.46 -12.72
CA SER A 177 -0.69 -1.51 -13.60
C SER A 177 -1.49 -2.45 -12.69
N ASP A 178 -2.65 -2.93 -13.14
CA ASP A 178 -3.67 -3.68 -12.38
C ASP A 178 -3.16 -4.98 -11.68
N ASP A 179 -1.85 -5.17 -11.56
CA ASP A 179 -1.12 -6.32 -11.08
C ASP A 179 -0.89 -6.35 -9.56
N LYS A 180 -1.35 -5.35 -8.80
CA LYS A 180 -1.34 -5.44 -7.33
C LYS A 180 -2.75 -5.38 -6.76
N LYS A 181 -3.19 -6.58 -6.33
CA LYS A 181 -4.43 -6.92 -5.63
C LYS A 181 -5.72 -6.81 -6.45
N SER A 182 -5.71 -7.40 -7.65
CA SER A 182 -6.92 -8.04 -8.16
C SER A 182 -7.35 -9.12 -7.14
N GLU A 183 -8.63 -9.17 -6.76
CA GLU A 183 -9.20 -10.39 -6.16
C GLU A 183 -9.12 -11.45 -7.26
N GLY A 184 -7.96 -12.09 -7.38
CA GLY A 184 -7.70 -13.03 -8.44
C GLY A 184 -8.72 -14.16 -8.45
N LYS A 185 -8.88 -14.78 -9.60
CA LYS A 185 -9.91 -15.81 -9.79
C LYS A 185 -9.43 -17.11 -9.18
N LYS A 186 -10.27 -17.75 -8.37
CA LYS A 186 -10.02 -19.14 -7.96
C LYS A 186 -10.16 -20.08 -9.15
N PRO A 187 -9.44 -21.23 -9.17
CA PRO A 187 -9.60 -22.23 -10.22
C PRO A 187 -11.06 -22.61 -10.51
N GLU A 188 -11.88 -22.73 -9.46
CA GLU A 188 -13.31 -23.08 -9.56
C GLU A 188 -14.14 -22.02 -10.31
N GLU A 189 -13.73 -20.76 -10.29
CA GLU A 189 -14.45 -19.64 -10.90
C GLU A 189 -14.27 -19.57 -12.41
N LEU A 190 -13.18 -20.17 -12.93
CA LEU A 190 -12.90 -20.25 -14.36
C LEU A 190 -13.87 -21.17 -15.11
N LYS A 191 -14.58 -22.05 -14.40
CA LYS A 191 -15.55 -23.01 -14.97
C LYS A 191 -14.97 -23.83 -16.14
N LEU A 192 -13.69 -24.17 -16.03
CA LEU A 192 -13.01 -25.02 -16.99
C LEU A 192 -13.42 -26.49 -16.76
N GLU A 193 -13.47 -27.24 -17.86
CA GLU A 193 -13.62 -28.68 -17.80
C GLU A 193 -12.28 -29.33 -17.41
N ASP A 194 -12.34 -30.55 -16.87
CA ASP A 194 -11.13 -31.33 -16.63
C ASP A 194 -10.31 -31.48 -17.93
N GLY A 195 -8.99 -31.31 -17.81
CA GLY A 195 -8.07 -31.40 -18.92
C GLY A 195 -6.77 -30.65 -18.71
N THR A 196 -5.90 -30.73 -19.73
CA THR A 196 -4.64 -30.01 -19.77
C THR A 196 -4.80 -28.70 -20.52
N TYR A 197 -4.22 -27.65 -19.95
CA TYR A 197 -4.19 -26.30 -20.49
C TYR A 197 -2.75 -25.78 -20.50
N GLU A 198 -2.50 -24.79 -21.34
CA GLU A 198 -1.32 -23.93 -21.28
C GLU A 198 -1.76 -22.52 -20.93
N THR A 199 -1.00 -21.84 -20.08
CA THR A 199 -1.28 -20.46 -19.67
C THR A 199 0.03 -19.69 -19.53
N ASP A 200 0.01 -18.41 -19.91
CA ASP A 200 1.14 -17.52 -19.67
C ASP A 200 1.33 -17.35 -18.16
N VAL A 201 2.56 -17.54 -17.71
CA VAL A 201 2.99 -17.35 -16.33
C VAL A 201 4.08 -16.29 -16.26
N THR A 202 4.00 -15.42 -15.26
CA THR A 202 5.04 -14.43 -14.94
C THR A 202 5.61 -14.70 -13.57
N LEU A 203 6.93 -14.74 -13.45
CA LEU A 203 7.66 -14.80 -12.18
C LEU A 203 8.22 -13.42 -11.85
N THR A 204 7.97 -12.93 -10.65
CA THR A 204 8.65 -11.75 -10.11
C THR A 204 9.28 -12.07 -8.75
N GLY A 205 10.18 -11.20 -8.26
CA GLY A 205 10.88 -11.38 -6.99
C GLY A 205 12.34 -11.83 -7.14
N GLY A 206 12.96 -12.13 -5.99
CA GLY A 206 14.40 -12.35 -5.87
C GLY A 206 15.24 -11.19 -6.45
N THR A 207 16.31 -11.52 -7.17
CA THR A 207 17.21 -10.53 -7.81
C THR A 207 16.79 -10.17 -9.25
N GLY A 208 15.64 -10.68 -9.73
CA GLY A 208 15.19 -10.52 -11.13
C GLY A 208 15.97 -11.35 -12.16
N ARG A 209 16.88 -12.22 -11.72
CA ARG A 209 17.71 -13.07 -12.61
C ARG A 209 17.08 -14.43 -12.90
N ALA A 210 16.15 -14.87 -12.05
CA ALA A 210 15.45 -16.12 -12.20
C ALA A 210 14.23 -15.92 -13.12
N SER A 211 13.86 -16.99 -13.81
CA SER A 211 12.66 -17.02 -14.65
C SER A 211 12.12 -18.45 -14.67
N VAL A 212 10.85 -18.57 -15.06
CA VAL A 212 10.20 -19.85 -15.34
C VAL A 212 9.83 -19.91 -16.82
N GLU A 213 9.69 -21.11 -17.35
CA GLU A 213 9.17 -21.33 -18.70
C GLU A 213 7.71 -20.87 -18.78
N SER A 214 7.39 -20.17 -19.87
CA SER A 214 6.08 -19.60 -20.12
C SER A 214 5.78 -19.71 -21.62
N PRO A 215 4.60 -20.22 -22.03
CA PRO A 215 3.49 -20.64 -21.17
C PRO A 215 3.78 -21.90 -20.34
N ALA A 216 3.16 -22.00 -19.17
CA ALA A 216 3.21 -23.15 -18.29
C ALA A 216 2.02 -24.08 -18.51
N LYS A 217 2.25 -25.38 -18.35
CA LYS A 217 1.20 -26.40 -18.38
C LYS A 217 0.41 -26.37 -17.07
N VAL A 218 -0.91 -26.41 -17.17
CA VAL A 218 -1.85 -26.46 -16.04
C VAL A 218 -2.83 -27.61 -16.26
N GLU A 219 -2.90 -28.55 -15.31
CA GLU A 219 -3.91 -29.61 -15.28
C GLU A 219 -5.07 -29.16 -14.39
N ILE A 220 -6.29 -29.16 -14.96
CA ILE A 220 -7.53 -28.96 -14.23
C ILE A 220 -8.16 -30.33 -13.97
N LYS A 221 -8.44 -30.63 -12.72
CA LYS A 221 -9.11 -31.87 -12.31
C LYS A 221 -9.93 -31.65 -11.06
N ASP A 222 -11.19 -32.08 -11.07
CA ASP A 222 -12.08 -31.93 -9.91
C ASP A 222 -12.18 -30.47 -9.40
N LYS A 223 -12.02 -29.50 -10.32
CA LYS A 223 -11.93 -28.05 -10.10
C LYS A 223 -10.67 -27.54 -9.39
N GLU A 224 -9.70 -28.41 -9.12
CA GLU A 224 -8.37 -28.02 -8.65
C GLU A 224 -7.45 -27.80 -9.86
N ALA A 225 -6.51 -26.87 -9.74
CA ALA A 225 -5.53 -26.56 -10.77
C ALA A 225 -4.13 -26.90 -10.26
N THR A 226 -3.36 -27.64 -11.04
CA THR A 226 -1.95 -27.96 -10.77
C THR A 226 -1.09 -27.48 -11.93
N ALA A 227 -0.12 -26.62 -11.68
CA ALA A 227 0.80 -26.11 -12.69
C ALA A 227 2.14 -26.86 -12.66
N THR A 228 2.67 -27.15 -13.85
CA THR A 228 4.05 -27.59 -14.04
C THR A 228 4.95 -26.37 -14.24
N ILE A 229 5.78 -26.06 -13.25
CA ILE A 229 6.70 -24.92 -13.26
C ILE A 229 8.12 -25.39 -13.55
N ILE A 230 8.66 -24.98 -14.69
CA ILE A 230 10.04 -25.29 -15.10
C ILE A 230 10.89 -24.04 -14.89
N TRP A 231 11.86 -24.10 -13.99
CA TRP A 231 12.76 -22.97 -13.74
C TRP A 231 13.80 -22.82 -14.87
N SER A 232 14.45 -21.67 -14.96
CA SER A 232 15.58 -21.44 -15.87
C SER A 232 16.91 -22.07 -15.41
N SER A 233 16.92 -22.77 -14.28
CA SER A 233 18.10 -23.38 -13.67
C SER A 233 17.76 -24.75 -13.05
N PRO A 234 18.72 -25.70 -13.03
CA PRO A 234 18.59 -27.00 -12.36
C PRO A 234 18.85 -26.93 -10.84
N ASN A 235 19.22 -25.76 -10.32
CA ASN A 235 19.73 -25.61 -8.95
C ASN A 235 18.64 -25.14 -7.97
N TYR A 236 17.41 -25.61 -8.14
CA TYR A 236 16.33 -25.44 -7.17
C TYR A 236 15.95 -26.79 -6.56
N ASP A 237 16.01 -26.88 -5.24
CA ASP A 237 15.84 -28.13 -4.50
C ASP A 237 14.40 -28.38 -4.06
N TYR A 238 13.67 -27.31 -3.71
CA TYR A 238 12.25 -27.38 -3.36
C TYR A 238 11.57 -26.03 -3.55
N MET A 239 10.24 -26.08 -3.67
CA MET A 239 9.36 -24.93 -3.56
C MET A 239 8.48 -25.06 -2.31
N ILE A 240 8.05 -23.92 -1.76
CA ILE A 240 7.04 -23.83 -0.71
C ILE A 240 5.89 -23.00 -1.26
N VAL A 241 4.68 -23.56 -1.19
CA VAL A 241 3.42 -22.90 -1.58
C VAL A 241 2.45 -23.09 -0.43
N ASP A 242 1.90 -22.00 0.11
CA ASP A 242 1.03 -22.00 1.30
C ASP A 242 1.57 -22.81 2.50
N GLY A 243 2.90 -22.79 2.68
CA GLY A 243 3.60 -23.51 3.74
C GLY A 243 3.81 -25.01 3.48
N GLU A 244 3.34 -25.54 2.36
CA GLU A 244 3.58 -26.92 1.94
C GLU A 244 4.80 -27.02 1.01
N LYS A 245 5.61 -28.07 1.21
CA LYS A 245 6.87 -28.28 0.50
C LYS A 245 6.68 -29.20 -0.72
N TYR A 246 7.16 -28.75 -1.88
CA TYR A 246 7.12 -29.45 -3.16
C TYR A 246 8.54 -29.74 -3.64
N GLU A 247 8.81 -31.00 -3.95
CA GLU A 247 10.09 -31.47 -4.49
C GLU A 247 10.03 -31.53 -6.03
N PRO A 248 11.17 -31.44 -6.74
CA PRO A 248 11.17 -31.48 -8.19
C PRO A 248 10.75 -32.86 -8.71
N VAL A 249 9.94 -32.87 -9.76
CA VAL A 249 9.42 -34.12 -10.38
C VAL A 249 10.39 -34.74 -11.39
N ASN A 250 11.43 -34.00 -11.79
CA ASN A 250 12.45 -34.45 -12.73
C ASN A 250 13.81 -34.70 -12.05
N LYS A 251 14.64 -35.54 -12.69
CA LYS A 251 16.02 -35.84 -12.25
C LYS A 251 17.10 -35.21 -13.13
N ASP A 252 16.75 -34.85 -14.35
CA ASP A 252 17.64 -34.30 -15.36
C ASP A 252 17.01 -33.04 -15.96
N GLY A 253 17.84 -32.07 -16.37
CA GLY A 253 17.38 -30.79 -16.90
C GLY A 253 17.12 -29.76 -15.79
N ASN A 254 16.42 -28.68 -16.14
CA ASN A 254 16.10 -27.62 -15.19
C ASN A 254 15.07 -28.11 -14.15
N SER A 255 15.11 -27.54 -12.94
CA SER A 255 14.22 -27.95 -11.86
C SER A 255 12.77 -27.72 -12.26
N THR A 256 11.98 -28.78 -12.23
CA THR A 256 10.57 -28.81 -12.61
C THR A 256 9.74 -29.21 -11.41
N PHE A 257 8.71 -28.43 -11.08
CA PHE A 257 7.82 -28.65 -9.95
C PHE A 257 6.38 -28.78 -10.42
N GLU A 258 5.59 -29.57 -9.72
CA GLU A 258 4.13 -29.56 -9.84
C GLU A 258 3.57 -28.93 -8.57
N ILE A 259 2.92 -27.77 -8.69
CA ILE A 259 2.39 -26.99 -7.56
C ILE A 259 0.92 -26.66 -7.77
N PRO A 260 0.11 -26.53 -6.70
CA PRO A 260 -1.25 -26.06 -6.82
C PRO A 260 -1.28 -24.59 -7.28
N VAL A 261 -2.22 -24.26 -8.14
CA VAL A 261 -2.55 -22.88 -8.50
C VAL A 261 -3.73 -22.46 -7.66
N THR A 262 -3.52 -21.60 -6.67
CA THR A 262 -4.58 -21.16 -5.75
C THR A 262 -5.34 -19.94 -6.27
N VAL A 263 -4.70 -19.16 -7.14
CA VAL A 263 -5.25 -17.93 -7.71
C VAL A 263 -4.73 -17.68 -9.13
N PHE A 264 -5.60 -17.20 -10.01
CA PHE A 264 -5.29 -16.69 -11.35
C PHE A 264 -5.48 -15.17 -11.40
N ASP A 265 -4.81 -14.49 -12.33
CA ASP A 265 -4.86 -13.03 -12.52
C ASP A 265 -4.48 -12.23 -11.25
N ALA A 266 -3.68 -12.82 -10.37
CA ALA A 266 -3.13 -12.18 -9.18
C ALA A 266 -1.79 -12.82 -8.80
N GLU A 267 -1.02 -12.11 -7.97
CA GLU A 267 0.25 -12.60 -7.44
C GLU A 267 0.03 -13.74 -6.43
N MET A 268 0.55 -14.92 -6.75
CA MET A 268 0.63 -16.08 -5.87
C MET A 268 2.03 -16.15 -5.27
N GLU A 269 2.14 -15.99 -3.96
CA GLU A 269 3.42 -16.06 -3.24
C GLU A 269 3.98 -17.48 -3.23
N VAL A 270 5.27 -17.61 -3.54
CA VAL A 270 6.00 -18.87 -3.45
C VAL A 270 7.41 -18.62 -2.91
N THR A 271 7.95 -19.60 -2.19
CA THR A 271 9.36 -19.61 -1.80
C THR A 271 10.08 -20.71 -2.55
N ALA A 272 11.26 -20.44 -3.09
CA ALA A 272 12.08 -21.46 -3.74
C ALA A 272 13.47 -21.49 -3.13
N ASP A 273 13.95 -22.68 -2.81
CA ASP A 273 15.31 -22.88 -2.31
C ASP A 273 16.27 -23.10 -3.46
N THR A 274 17.35 -22.32 -3.50
CA THR A 274 18.43 -22.48 -4.47
C THR A 274 19.78 -22.77 -3.82
N VAL A 275 20.49 -23.74 -4.40
CA VAL A 275 21.86 -24.11 -4.02
C VAL A 275 22.93 -23.57 -4.98
N ALA A 276 22.52 -22.74 -5.96
CA ALA A 276 23.43 -22.19 -6.96
C ALA A 276 24.57 -21.34 -6.37
N MET A 277 24.44 -20.88 -5.12
CA MET A 277 25.39 -20.00 -4.45
C MET A 277 26.29 -20.70 -3.41
N SER A 278 26.43 -22.03 -3.48
CA SER A 278 27.22 -22.88 -2.55
C SER A 278 26.65 -23.03 -1.13
N THR A 279 25.69 -22.18 -0.75
CA THR A 279 24.82 -22.34 0.42
C THR A 279 23.36 -22.32 -0.03
N PRO A 280 22.47 -23.13 0.57
CA PRO A 280 21.03 -23.05 0.30
C PRO A 280 20.47 -21.69 0.70
N HIS A 281 19.64 -21.12 -0.16
CA HIS A 281 18.91 -19.88 0.10
C HIS A 281 17.46 -20.04 -0.31
N GLU A 282 16.55 -19.86 0.66
CA GLU A 282 15.14 -19.65 0.40
C GLU A 282 14.93 -18.22 -0.10
N ILE A 283 14.38 -18.09 -1.31
CA ILE A 283 14.08 -16.80 -1.93
C ILE A 283 12.57 -16.73 -2.19
N GLU A 284 11.97 -15.62 -1.82
CA GLU A 284 10.57 -15.34 -2.10
C GLU A 284 10.38 -14.80 -3.52
N TYR A 285 9.33 -15.30 -4.17
CA TYR A 285 8.88 -14.92 -5.49
C TYR A 285 7.36 -14.79 -5.51
N THR A 286 6.84 -14.15 -6.56
CA THR A 286 5.43 -14.21 -6.92
C THR A 286 5.27 -14.83 -8.30
N LEU A 287 4.25 -15.67 -8.47
CA LEU A 287 3.80 -16.22 -9.74
C LEU A 287 2.45 -15.62 -10.09
N ASN A 288 2.25 -15.16 -11.31
CA ASN A 288 0.95 -14.74 -11.83
C ASN A 288 0.59 -15.59 -13.05
N PHE A 289 -0.56 -16.26 -13.00
CA PHE A 289 -1.11 -17.07 -14.09
C PHE A 289 -2.22 -16.29 -14.80
N ASP A 290 -2.02 -15.95 -16.07
CA ASP A 290 -2.99 -15.17 -16.86
C ASP A 290 -4.10 -16.07 -17.40
N SER A 291 -5.27 -16.07 -16.73
CA SER A 291 -6.42 -16.89 -17.13
C SER A 291 -6.94 -16.57 -18.53
N SER A 292 -6.69 -15.36 -19.06
CA SER A 292 -7.15 -14.95 -20.39
C SER A 292 -6.33 -15.60 -21.52
N SER A 293 -5.11 -16.03 -21.20
CA SER A 293 -4.20 -16.72 -22.13
C SER A 293 -4.47 -18.22 -22.26
N MET A 294 -5.33 -18.78 -21.40
CA MET A 294 -5.52 -20.23 -21.27
C MET A 294 -5.99 -20.90 -22.56
N LYS A 295 -5.26 -21.92 -22.98
CA LYS A 295 -5.57 -22.74 -24.17
C LYS A 295 -5.58 -24.21 -23.78
N LYS A 296 -6.66 -24.91 -24.11
CA LYS A 296 -6.74 -26.36 -23.90
C LYS A 296 -5.81 -27.06 -24.88
N GLU A 297 -4.98 -27.98 -24.39
CA GLU A 297 -4.12 -28.80 -25.24
C GLU A 297 -5.01 -29.74 -26.07
N GLU A 298 -4.94 -29.64 -27.40
CA GLU A 298 -5.62 -30.58 -28.30
C GLU A 298 -4.83 -31.90 -28.35
N LYS A 299 -5.51 -33.02 -28.08
CA LYS A 299 -4.94 -34.37 -28.13
C LYS A 299 -4.71 -34.89 -29.55
#